data_AF-A0A358X714-F1
#
_entry.id   AF-A0A358X714-F1
#
_cell.length_a   1.000
_cell.length_b   1.000
_cell.length_c   1.000
_cell.angle_alpha   90.00
_cell.angle_beta   90.00
_cell.angle_gamma   90.00
#
_symmetry.space_group_name_H-M   'P 1'
#
loop_
_entity.id
_entity.type
_entity.pdbx_description
1 polymer ?
#
loop_
_entity_poly.entity_id
_entity_poly.type
_entity_poly.pdbx_seq_one_letter_code
_entity_poly.pdbx_strand_id
1 'polypeptide(L)'
;MKGYASAHFEQFGPEENQTLLVKLLGEIRNNKPLITQMQATPRFERYFKEGRENERKNKDAEELGHSINMYHIAVEMAQLDPQLDSVAVSKMKLAALIHDIGELEDGDVSYDEKQESDEAKEVESFLKNVNSFFPGLSAHEIELIKSVYFEIAFAKDKTKGEARYFNMIETAGYLNAALQEFESKSDSIDWQWLCANILHNQGKKIVCLIEEMPVTGAYLRQKKEVLKSMIDWAEEHIGSVRDFSAEDLVVWREILAKI
;
A
#
# COMPACT_ATOMS: atom_id res chain seq x y z
N MET A 1 -20.54 5.75 -15.08
CA MET A 1 -21.02 5.62 -13.69
C MET A 1 -21.80 6.87 -13.31
N LYS A 2 -23.09 6.75 -12.95
CA LYS A 2 -23.82 7.85 -12.30
C LYS A 2 -23.17 8.09 -10.93
N GLY A 3 -22.89 9.35 -10.61
CA GLY A 3 -22.16 9.73 -9.41
C GLY A 3 -22.77 9.11 -8.16
N TYR A 4 -21.96 8.33 -7.43
CA TYR A 4 -22.12 8.23 -6.00
C TYR A 4 -21.95 9.66 -5.48
N ALA A 5 -23.09 10.32 -5.27
CA ALA A 5 -23.14 11.58 -4.56
C ALA A 5 -22.35 11.39 -3.27
N SER A 6 -21.49 12.35 -2.92
CA SER A 6 -20.78 12.35 -1.65
C SER A 6 -21.80 12.17 -0.55
N ALA A 7 -21.95 10.95 -0.05
CA ALA A 7 -22.70 10.71 1.16
C ALA A 7 -21.99 11.57 2.20
N HIS A 8 -22.72 12.48 2.83
CA HIS A 8 -22.20 13.22 3.96
C HIS A 8 -22.04 12.20 5.10
N PHE A 9 -20.88 11.56 5.15
CA PHE A 9 -20.50 10.73 6.28
C PHE A 9 -20.19 11.68 7.44
N GLU A 10 -20.84 11.45 8.58
CA GLU A 10 -20.54 12.21 9.80
C GLU A 10 -19.06 11.99 10.18
N GLN A 11 -18.40 13.03 10.68
CA GLN A 11 -17.02 12.88 11.17
C GLN A 11 -17.05 12.25 12.57
N PHE A 12 -16.43 11.09 12.71
CA PHE A 12 -16.43 10.32 13.95
C PHE A 12 -15.27 10.71 14.90
N GLY A 13 -15.50 10.52 16.19
CA GLY A 13 -14.53 10.83 17.24
C GLY A 13 -13.38 9.81 17.31
N PRO A 14 -12.26 10.16 17.98
CA PRO A 14 -11.08 9.29 18.09
C PRO A 14 -11.37 7.91 18.71
N GLU A 15 -12.20 7.84 19.75
CA GLU A 15 -12.48 6.60 20.49
C GLU A 15 -13.24 5.57 19.65
N GLU A 16 -14.12 6.04 18.77
CA GLU A 16 -14.93 5.17 17.91
C GLU A 16 -14.07 4.54 16.82
N ASN A 17 -13.20 5.31 16.17
CA ASN A 17 -12.27 4.77 15.17
C ASN A 17 -11.26 3.80 15.78
N GLN A 18 -10.80 4.07 17.01
CA GLN A 18 -9.92 3.13 17.73
C GLN A 18 -10.64 1.83 18.09
N THR A 19 -11.88 1.92 18.56
CA THR A 19 -12.71 0.75 18.86
C THR A 19 -12.96 -0.08 17.60
N LEU A 20 -13.31 0.58 16.48
CA LEU A 20 -13.50 -0.06 15.19
C LEU A 20 -12.23 -0.75 14.72
N LEU A 21 -11.07 -0.09 14.84
CA LEU A 21 -9.78 -0.68 14.46
C LEU A 21 -9.48 -1.98 15.22
N VAL A 22 -9.71 -2.00 16.53
CA VAL A 22 -9.52 -3.21 17.35
C VAL A 22 -10.46 -4.33 16.90
N LYS A 23 -11.73 -4.00 16.61
CA LYS A 23 -12.70 -4.98 16.13
C LYS A 23 -12.34 -5.50 14.73
N LEU A 24 -11.94 -4.62 13.81
CA LEU A 24 -11.52 -4.98 12.46
C LEU A 24 -10.32 -5.94 12.47
N LEU A 25 -9.30 -5.64 13.28
CA LEU A 25 -8.18 -6.55 13.50
C LEU A 25 -8.64 -7.89 14.10
N GLY A 26 -9.64 -7.86 14.98
CA GLY A 26 -10.29 -9.06 15.51
C GLY A 26 -10.97 -9.89 14.43
N GLU A 27 -11.71 -9.27 13.52
CA GLU A 27 -12.35 -9.94 12.37
C GLU A 27 -11.31 -10.54 11.44
N ILE A 28 -10.30 -9.76 11.01
CA ILE A 28 -9.20 -10.25 10.16
C ILE A 28 -8.49 -11.43 10.83
N ARG A 29 -8.26 -11.39 12.15
CA ARG A 29 -7.56 -12.46 12.87
C ARG A 29 -8.40 -13.73 13.09
N ASN A 30 -9.71 -13.60 13.23
CA ASN A 30 -10.57 -14.72 13.64
C ASN A 30 -11.43 -15.28 12.50
N ASN A 31 -11.59 -14.55 11.39
CA ASN A 31 -12.30 -14.98 10.20
C ASN A 31 -11.38 -15.85 9.31
N LYS A 32 -11.34 -17.16 9.60
CA LYS A 32 -10.50 -18.12 8.85
C LYS A 32 -10.73 -18.09 7.32
N PRO A 33 -11.97 -18.03 6.81
CA PRO A 33 -12.21 -17.83 5.37
C PRO A 33 -11.52 -16.59 4.82
N LEU A 34 -11.66 -15.43 5.47
CA LEU A 34 -11.04 -14.18 5.04
C LEU A 34 -9.51 -14.30 5.05
N ILE A 35 -8.90 -14.80 6.13
CA ILE A 35 -7.45 -15.04 6.19
C ILE A 35 -6.99 -15.91 5.03
N THR A 36 -7.69 -17.01 4.79
CA THR A 36 -7.33 -17.97 3.74
C THR A 36 -7.38 -17.30 2.37
N GLN A 37 -8.39 -16.46 2.14
CA GLN A 37 -8.53 -15.70 0.90
C GLN A 37 -7.41 -14.67 0.76
N MET A 38 -7.17 -13.83 1.78
CA MET A 38 -6.09 -12.83 1.76
C MET A 38 -4.69 -13.45 1.62
N GLN A 39 -4.46 -14.66 2.13
CA GLN A 39 -3.20 -15.39 1.93
C GLN A 39 -3.10 -16.02 0.53
N ALA A 40 -4.23 -16.39 -0.07
CA ALA A 40 -4.28 -16.98 -1.39
C ALA A 40 -4.22 -15.93 -2.51
N THR A 41 -4.69 -14.71 -2.25
CA THR A 41 -4.64 -13.59 -3.19
C THR A 41 -3.20 -13.16 -3.41
N PRO A 42 -2.64 -13.41 -4.61
CA PRO A 42 -1.29 -12.99 -4.92
C PRO A 42 -1.26 -11.48 -5.15
N ARG A 43 -0.23 -10.83 -4.61
CA ARG A 43 0.13 -9.45 -4.94
C ARG A 43 1.25 -9.44 -5.96
N PHE A 44 1.27 -8.37 -6.75
CA PHE A 44 2.21 -8.13 -7.82
C PHE A 44 2.15 -9.10 -8.99
N GLU A 45 2.05 -8.46 -10.16
CA GLU A 45 2.34 -8.95 -11.49
C GLU A 45 2.04 -10.44 -11.72
N ARG A 46 0.89 -10.65 -12.35
CA ARG A 46 0.48 -11.85 -13.09
C ARG A 46 1.63 -12.62 -13.80
N TYR A 47 2.77 -11.98 -14.04
CA TYR A 47 4.03 -12.47 -14.62
C TYR A 47 4.85 -13.44 -13.76
N PHE A 48 4.67 -13.53 -12.44
CA PHE A 48 5.35 -14.57 -11.64
C PHE A 48 4.76 -15.99 -11.83
N LYS A 49 3.62 -16.10 -12.54
CA LYS A 49 2.85 -17.35 -12.68
C LYS A 49 3.47 -18.38 -13.63
N GLU A 50 4.42 -18.02 -14.49
CA GLU A 50 5.13 -19.01 -15.33
C GLU A 50 6.40 -19.51 -14.63
N GLY A 51 6.29 -20.65 -13.92
CA GLY A 51 7.45 -21.49 -13.58
C GLY A 51 7.81 -21.72 -12.11
N ARG A 52 7.01 -21.28 -11.12
CA ARG A 52 7.43 -21.28 -9.70
C ARG A 52 6.59 -22.15 -8.77
N GLU A 53 6.81 -23.46 -8.80
CA GLU A 53 6.17 -24.35 -7.83
C GLU A 53 6.92 -24.47 -6.48
N ASN A 54 8.13 -23.90 -6.32
CA ASN A 54 9.01 -24.26 -5.17
C ASN A 54 9.71 -23.11 -4.40
N GLU A 55 9.41 -21.83 -4.64
CA GLU A 55 10.06 -20.74 -3.89
C GLU A 55 9.24 -20.29 -2.68
N ARG A 56 9.93 -20.04 -1.54
CA ARG A 56 9.31 -19.45 -0.35
C ARG A 56 8.82 -18.03 -0.68
N LYS A 57 7.50 -17.91 -0.87
CA LYS A 57 6.81 -16.63 -1.04
C LYS A 57 7.13 -15.69 0.12
N ASN A 58 7.47 -14.44 -0.19
CA ASN A 58 7.49 -13.38 0.82
C ASN A 58 6.06 -13.13 1.28
N LYS A 59 5.88 -12.86 2.57
CA LYS A 59 4.56 -12.58 3.14
C LYS A 59 3.91 -11.34 2.52
N ASP A 60 4.71 -10.37 2.07
CA ASP A 60 4.19 -9.17 1.39
C ASP A 60 3.65 -9.44 -0.03
N ALA A 61 4.00 -10.59 -0.61
CA ALA A 61 3.45 -11.08 -1.88
C ALA A 61 2.04 -11.71 -1.72
N GLU A 62 1.53 -11.76 -0.48
CA GLU A 62 0.16 -12.14 -0.14
C GLU A 62 -0.58 -10.91 0.39
N GLU A 63 -1.86 -10.77 0.06
CA GLU A 63 -2.67 -9.61 0.43
C GLU A 63 -2.72 -9.38 1.95
N LEU A 64 -2.77 -10.46 2.75
CA LEU A 64 -2.73 -10.33 4.20
C LEU A 64 -1.43 -9.69 4.70
N GLY A 65 -0.28 -10.09 4.16
CA GLY A 65 1.00 -9.55 4.61
C GLY A 65 1.15 -8.08 4.24
N HIS A 66 0.69 -7.71 3.05
CA HIS A 66 0.66 -6.32 2.60
C HIS A 66 -0.22 -5.43 3.45
N SER A 67 -1.49 -5.78 3.64
CA SER A 67 -2.41 -5.01 4.49
C SER A 67 -1.83 -4.79 5.90
N ILE A 68 -1.13 -5.77 6.47
CA ILE A 68 -0.43 -5.64 7.77
C ILE A 68 0.82 -4.76 7.68
N ASN A 69 1.60 -4.87 6.62
CA ASN A 69 2.76 -4.01 6.40
C ASN A 69 2.35 -2.55 6.20
N MET A 70 1.31 -2.29 5.41
CA MET A 70 0.70 -0.98 5.24
C MET A 70 0.22 -0.40 6.56
N TYR A 71 -0.39 -1.22 7.42
CA TYR A 71 -0.77 -0.82 8.76
C TYR A 71 0.43 -0.39 9.61
N HIS A 72 1.54 -1.14 9.58
CA HIS A 72 2.77 -0.77 10.30
C HIS A 72 3.39 0.52 9.76
N ILE A 73 3.40 0.73 8.45
CA ILE A 73 3.92 1.96 7.84
C ILE A 73 3.06 3.16 8.22
N ALA A 74 1.73 3.01 8.22
CA ALA A 74 0.82 4.03 8.72
C ALA A 74 1.12 4.40 10.19
N VAL A 75 1.45 3.42 11.03
CA VAL A 75 1.87 3.65 12.43
C VAL A 75 3.20 4.41 12.49
N GLU A 76 4.23 3.95 11.76
CA GLU A 76 5.56 4.57 11.75
C GLU A 76 5.49 6.02 11.27
N MET A 77 4.81 6.27 10.16
CA MET A 77 4.66 7.62 9.62
C MET A 77 3.86 8.55 10.54
N ALA A 78 2.78 8.04 11.17
CA ALA A 78 2.04 8.81 12.16
C ALA A 78 2.87 9.21 13.39
N GLN A 79 3.86 8.40 13.79
CA GLN A 79 4.77 8.75 14.88
C GLN A 79 5.77 9.84 14.48
N LEU A 80 6.05 9.98 13.19
CA LEU A 80 6.98 10.95 12.63
C LEU A 80 6.31 12.28 12.26
N ASP A 81 4.97 12.30 12.12
CA ASP A 81 4.21 13.52 11.82
C ASP A 81 3.41 14.01 13.04
N PRO A 82 3.92 15.00 13.79
CA PRO A 82 3.22 15.56 14.93
C PRO A 82 1.96 16.38 14.55
N GLN A 83 1.72 16.64 13.26
CA GLN A 83 0.56 17.39 12.78
C GLN A 83 -0.67 16.52 12.58
N LEU A 84 -0.50 15.20 12.51
CA LEU A 84 -1.64 14.28 12.41
C LEU A 84 -2.35 14.14 13.75
N ASP A 85 -3.65 14.45 13.74
CA ASP A 85 -4.49 14.18 14.90
C ASP A 85 -4.83 12.68 15.01
N SER A 86 -5.30 12.27 16.20
CA SER A 86 -5.62 10.87 16.49
C SER A 86 -6.74 10.28 15.63
N VAL A 87 -7.65 11.11 15.10
CA VAL A 87 -8.74 10.68 14.22
C VAL A 87 -8.16 10.28 12.87
N ALA A 88 -7.38 11.18 12.27
CA ALA A 88 -6.71 10.94 10.99
C ALA A 88 -5.81 9.70 11.08
N VAL A 89 -5.02 9.56 12.15
CA VAL A 89 -4.17 8.37 12.37
C VAL A 89 -5.00 7.08 12.41
N SER A 90 -6.14 7.09 13.08
CA SER A 90 -7.00 5.90 13.18
C SER A 90 -7.62 5.54 11.83
N LYS A 91 -8.06 6.55 11.06
CA LYS A 91 -8.55 6.36 9.70
C LYS A 91 -7.49 5.84 8.74
N MET A 92 -6.24 6.33 8.80
CA MET A 92 -5.12 5.80 7.99
C MET A 92 -4.86 4.33 8.28
N LYS A 93 -4.92 3.93 9.55
CA LYS A 93 -4.75 2.53 9.96
C LYS A 93 -5.89 1.64 9.48
N LEU A 94 -7.13 2.14 9.53
CA LEU A 94 -8.29 1.44 8.97
C LEU A 94 -8.13 1.29 7.45
N ALA A 95 -7.82 2.38 6.74
CA ALA A 95 -7.60 2.38 5.30
C ALA A 95 -6.52 1.37 4.90
N ALA A 96 -5.39 1.33 5.61
CA ALA A 96 -4.31 0.39 5.36
C ALA A 96 -4.74 -1.08 5.41
N LEU A 97 -5.69 -1.43 6.29
CA LEU A 97 -6.18 -2.80 6.44
C LEU A 97 -7.25 -3.19 5.42
N ILE A 98 -7.89 -2.23 4.76
CA ILE A 98 -9.05 -2.47 3.89
C ILE A 98 -8.84 -2.05 2.44
N HIS A 99 -7.77 -1.32 2.11
CA HIS A 99 -7.64 -0.68 0.81
C HIS A 99 -7.71 -1.64 -0.38
N ASP A 100 -7.07 -2.80 -0.27
CA ASP A 100 -7.04 -3.81 -1.34
C ASP A 100 -8.02 -4.97 -1.08
N ILE A 101 -8.94 -4.85 -0.10
CA ILE A 101 -9.88 -5.95 0.22
C ILE A 101 -10.87 -6.22 -0.92
N GLY A 102 -11.09 -5.25 -1.80
CA GLY A 102 -11.88 -5.42 -3.03
C GLY A 102 -11.20 -6.33 -4.06
N GLU A 103 -9.89 -6.54 -3.95
CA GLU A 103 -9.09 -7.34 -4.88
C GLU A 103 -9.14 -8.85 -4.55
N LEU A 104 -9.80 -9.23 -3.46
CA LEU A 104 -9.81 -10.62 -2.98
C LEU A 104 -10.51 -11.63 -3.90
N GLU A 105 -11.43 -11.19 -4.78
CA GLU A 105 -12.11 -12.09 -5.74
C GLU A 105 -11.30 -12.29 -7.02
N ASP A 106 -10.72 -11.22 -7.58
CA ASP A 106 -10.12 -11.23 -8.92
C ASP A 106 -8.58 -11.18 -8.91
N GLY A 107 -7.97 -10.85 -7.76
CA GLY A 107 -6.54 -10.64 -7.59
C GLY A 107 -6.10 -9.21 -7.92
N ASP A 108 -4.88 -8.89 -7.50
CA ASP A 108 -4.22 -7.61 -7.76
C ASP A 108 -3.84 -7.47 -9.25
N VAL A 109 -4.12 -6.29 -9.82
CA VAL A 109 -3.79 -5.92 -11.19
C VAL A 109 -2.66 -4.89 -11.16
N SER A 110 -1.58 -5.17 -11.89
CA SER A 110 -0.41 -4.29 -11.94
C SER A 110 -0.79 -2.85 -12.30
N TYR A 111 -0.14 -1.90 -11.66
CA TYR A 111 -0.41 -0.47 -11.79
C TYR A 111 -0.43 0.01 -13.26
N ASP A 112 0.48 -0.49 -14.10
CA ASP A 112 0.58 -0.08 -15.52
C ASP A 112 -0.49 -0.74 -16.42
N GLU A 113 -1.18 -1.77 -15.92
CA GLU A 113 -2.21 -2.53 -16.63
C GLU A 113 -3.62 -2.26 -16.08
N LYS A 114 -3.74 -1.66 -14.89
CA LYS A 114 -5.00 -1.42 -14.19
C LYS A 114 -5.87 -0.44 -14.97
N GLN A 115 -7.10 -0.86 -15.29
CA GLN A 115 -8.07 -0.03 -16.02
C GLN A 115 -9.21 0.39 -15.10
N GLU A 116 -9.97 1.41 -15.50
CA GLU A 116 -11.18 1.86 -14.78
C GLU A 116 -12.19 0.73 -14.55
N SER A 117 -12.22 -0.28 -15.43
CA SER A 117 -13.09 -1.44 -15.26
C SER A 117 -12.64 -2.39 -14.15
N ASP A 118 -11.35 -2.45 -13.85
CA ASP A 118 -10.81 -3.30 -12.78
C ASP A 118 -11.08 -2.63 -11.43
N GLU A 119 -10.80 -1.34 -11.34
CA GLU A 119 -11.22 -0.46 -10.24
C GLU A 119 -12.72 -0.57 -9.93
N ALA A 120 -13.58 -0.59 -10.96
CA ALA A 120 -15.02 -0.74 -10.77
C ALA A 120 -15.41 -2.12 -10.19
N LYS A 121 -14.70 -3.20 -10.57
CA LYS A 121 -14.94 -4.55 -10.04
C LYS A 121 -14.49 -4.66 -8.60
N GLU A 122 -13.35 -4.06 -8.24
CA GLU A 122 -12.86 -4.04 -6.86
C GLU A 122 -13.88 -3.40 -5.91
N VAL A 123 -14.45 -2.26 -6.34
CA VAL A 123 -15.53 -1.60 -5.59
C VAL A 123 -16.77 -2.48 -5.48
N GLU A 124 -17.18 -3.11 -6.58
CA GLU A 124 -18.34 -4.01 -6.57
C GLU A 124 -18.12 -5.20 -5.63
N SER A 125 -16.94 -5.81 -5.69
CA SER A 125 -16.54 -6.93 -4.84
C SER A 125 -16.52 -6.53 -3.36
N PHE A 126 -15.91 -5.39 -3.05
CA PHE A 126 -15.91 -4.85 -1.69
C PHE A 126 -17.33 -4.65 -1.16
N LEU A 127 -18.19 -3.94 -1.90
CA LEU A 127 -19.56 -3.65 -1.45
C LEU A 127 -20.40 -4.91 -1.28
N LYS A 128 -20.24 -5.88 -2.17
CA LYS A 128 -20.93 -7.16 -2.13
C LYS A 128 -20.51 -7.99 -0.91
N ASN A 129 -19.23 -7.96 -0.56
CA ASN A 129 -18.65 -8.90 0.41
C ASN A 129 -18.32 -8.30 1.78
N VAL A 130 -18.34 -6.98 1.98
CA VAL A 130 -17.92 -6.33 3.24
C VAL A 130 -18.62 -6.88 4.49
N ASN A 131 -19.91 -7.20 4.41
CA ASN A 131 -20.64 -7.81 5.53
C ASN A 131 -20.20 -9.27 5.81
N SER A 132 -19.78 -10.00 4.78
CA SER A 132 -19.28 -11.37 4.88
C SER A 132 -17.81 -11.41 5.35
N PHE A 133 -17.03 -10.39 4.98
CA PHE A 133 -15.67 -10.21 5.47
C PHE A 133 -15.65 -9.87 6.96
N PHE A 134 -16.62 -9.09 7.44
CA PHE A 134 -16.66 -8.59 8.81
C PHE A 134 -17.99 -8.86 9.53
N PRO A 135 -18.42 -10.12 9.66
CA PRO A 135 -19.74 -10.49 10.21
C PRO A 135 -19.95 -10.07 11.68
N GLY A 136 -18.88 -9.82 12.44
CA GLY A 136 -18.98 -9.36 13.83
C GLY A 136 -19.20 -7.86 14.01
N LEU A 137 -19.19 -7.08 12.92
CA LEU A 137 -19.40 -5.63 12.98
C LEU A 137 -20.88 -5.26 12.87
N SER A 138 -21.28 -4.20 13.58
CA SER A 138 -22.61 -3.62 13.45
C SER A 138 -22.81 -2.94 12.10
N ALA A 139 -24.07 -2.72 11.70
CA ALA A 139 -24.38 -2.00 10.45
C ALA A 139 -23.75 -0.60 10.41
N HIS A 140 -23.71 0.09 11.56
CA HIS A 140 -23.05 1.39 11.69
C HIS A 140 -21.55 1.28 11.41
N GLU A 141 -20.86 0.32 12.02
CA GLU A 141 -19.43 0.09 11.80
C GLU A 141 -19.09 -0.31 10.37
N ILE A 142 -19.97 -1.03 9.68
CA ILE A 142 -19.81 -1.33 8.26
C ILE A 142 -19.90 -0.06 7.41
N GLU A 143 -20.81 0.87 7.73
CA GLU A 143 -20.88 2.17 7.04
C GLU A 143 -19.62 3.01 7.30
N LEU A 144 -19.02 2.91 8.49
CA LEU A 144 -17.72 3.53 8.78
C LEU A 144 -16.61 2.99 7.88
N ILE A 145 -16.52 1.66 7.75
CA ILE A 145 -15.54 1.01 6.88
C ILE A 145 -15.73 1.46 5.43
N LYS A 146 -16.97 1.54 4.95
CA LYS A 146 -17.27 2.04 3.59
C LYS A 146 -16.86 3.50 3.43
N SER A 147 -17.14 4.36 4.40
CA SER A 147 -16.71 5.77 4.37
C SER A 147 -15.19 5.87 4.23
N VAL A 148 -14.43 5.18 5.09
CA VAL A 148 -12.96 5.17 5.03
C VAL A 148 -12.48 4.62 3.68
N TYR A 149 -13.09 3.53 3.20
CA TYR A 149 -12.73 2.94 1.91
C TYR A 149 -12.89 3.95 0.76
N PHE A 150 -14.03 4.63 0.65
CA PHE A 150 -14.30 5.55 -0.46
C PHE A 150 -13.63 6.92 -0.33
N GLU A 151 -13.48 7.43 0.89
CA GLU A 151 -12.90 8.76 1.12
C GLU A 151 -11.37 8.76 1.09
N ILE A 152 -10.75 7.61 1.37
CA ILE A 152 -9.30 7.52 1.57
C ILE A 152 -8.68 6.53 0.60
N ALA A 153 -9.00 5.24 0.74
CA ALA A 153 -8.35 4.18 -0.04
C ALA A 153 -8.65 4.30 -1.55
N PHE A 154 -9.94 4.49 -1.86
CA PHE A 154 -10.48 4.56 -3.21
C PHE A 154 -10.84 5.99 -3.65
N ALA A 155 -10.21 6.99 -3.03
CA ALA A 155 -10.48 8.39 -3.33
C ALA A 155 -10.07 8.73 -4.77
N LYS A 156 -10.98 9.35 -5.54
CA LYS A 156 -10.67 9.81 -6.91
C LYS A 156 -9.62 10.90 -6.96
N ASP A 157 -9.58 11.76 -5.95
CA ASP A 157 -8.60 12.84 -5.82
C ASP A 157 -7.64 12.51 -4.66
N LYS A 158 -6.59 11.74 -4.97
CA LYS A 158 -5.52 11.39 -4.02
C LYS A 158 -4.56 12.57 -3.71
N THR A 159 -4.91 13.81 -4.07
CA THR A 159 -4.05 14.99 -3.84
C THR A 159 -4.47 15.84 -2.63
N LYS A 160 -5.56 15.47 -1.93
CA LYS A 160 -6.10 16.26 -0.81
C LYS A 160 -6.36 15.44 0.45
N GLY A 161 -6.25 16.12 1.60
CA GLY A 161 -6.65 15.60 2.91
C GLY A 161 -6.03 14.26 3.26
N GLU A 162 -6.84 13.41 3.89
CA GLU A 162 -6.48 12.07 4.35
C GLU A 162 -6.11 11.12 3.18
N ALA A 163 -6.77 11.24 2.03
CA ALA A 163 -6.45 10.46 0.83
C ALA A 163 -5.03 10.72 0.31
N ARG A 164 -4.57 11.99 0.36
CA ARG A 164 -3.18 12.33 0.00
C ARG A 164 -2.18 11.68 0.94
N TYR A 165 -2.46 11.72 2.23
CA TYR A 165 -1.61 11.11 3.23
C TYR A 165 -1.54 9.60 3.05
N PHE A 166 -2.67 8.97 2.75
CA PHE A 166 -2.72 7.55 2.47
C PHE A 166 -1.96 7.17 1.19
N ASN A 167 -2.08 7.96 0.11
CA ASN A 167 -1.30 7.75 -1.12
C ASN A 167 0.22 7.84 -0.88
N MET A 168 0.65 8.72 0.04
CA MET A 168 2.04 8.76 0.49
C MET A 168 2.43 7.46 1.22
N ILE A 169 1.57 6.95 2.11
CA ILE A 169 1.77 5.65 2.79
C ILE A 169 1.87 4.52 1.75
N GLU A 170 0.98 4.45 0.75
CA GLU A 170 1.03 3.47 -0.36
C GLU A 170 2.34 3.54 -1.13
N THR A 171 2.76 4.75 -1.51
CA THR A 171 4.01 4.99 -2.24
C THR A 171 5.23 4.52 -1.44
N ALA A 172 5.30 4.85 -0.15
CA ALA A 172 6.39 4.44 0.71
C ALA A 172 6.33 2.94 1.07
N GLY A 173 5.13 2.36 1.13
CA GLY A 173 4.90 0.93 1.32
C GLY A 173 5.44 0.12 0.15
N TYR A 174 5.15 0.56 -1.07
CA TYR A 174 5.66 -0.12 -2.26
C TYR A 174 7.20 -0.09 -2.31
N LEU A 175 7.83 1.05 -1.99
CA LEU A 175 9.29 1.10 -1.87
C LEU A 175 9.80 0.21 -0.72
N ASN A 176 9.16 0.22 0.43
CA ASN A 176 9.58 -0.58 1.58
C ASN A 176 9.55 -2.09 1.27
N ALA A 177 8.55 -2.57 0.53
CA ALA A 177 8.50 -3.94 0.05
C ALA A 177 9.73 -4.30 -0.79
N ALA A 178 10.12 -3.41 -1.71
CA ALA A 178 11.34 -3.55 -2.51
C ALA A 178 12.58 -3.65 -1.64
N LEU A 179 12.71 -2.76 -0.64
CA LEU A 179 13.87 -2.71 0.24
C LEU A 179 13.98 -3.97 1.11
N GLN A 180 12.86 -4.49 1.62
CA GLN A 180 12.85 -5.73 2.39
C GLN A 180 13.21 -6.95 1.53
N GLU A 181 12.74 -6.99 0.28
CA GLU A 181 13.21 -8.00 -0.67
C GLU A 181 14.69 -7.81 -1.00
N PHE A 182 15.14 -6.57 -1.20
CA PHE A 182 16.55 -6.19 -1.40
C PHE A 182 17.46 -6.84 -0.36
N GLU A 183 17.11 -6.70 0.92
CA GLU A 183 17.90 -7.27 2.02
C GLU A 183 17.81 -8.78 2.15
N SER A 184 16.70 -9.40 1.72
CA SER A 184 16.43 -10.81 2.02
C SER A 184 16.82 -11.79 0.91
N LYS A 185 16.87 -11.36 -0.37
CA LYS A 185 17.05 -12.26 -1.54
C LYS A 185 17.85 -11.63 -2.70
N SER A 186 19.08 -11.18 -2.45
CA SER A 186 19.93 -10.48 -3.44
C SER A 186 20.28 -11.21 -4.73
N ASP A 187 20.05 -12.53 -4.80
CA ASP A 187 20.62 -13.37 -5.86
C ASP A 187 19.57 -13.85 -6.89
N SER A 188 18.32 -13.40 -6.81
CA SER A 188 17.26 -13.77 -7.77
C SER A 188 17.13 -12.74 -8.90
N ILE A 189 16.99 -13.20 -10.16
CA ILE A 189 16.78 -12.30 -11.31
C ILE A 189 15.45 -11.53 -11.23
N ASP A 190 14.45 -12.12 -10.58
CA ASP A 190 13.14 -11.48 -10.42
C ASP A 190 13.17 -10.39 -9.36
N TRP A 191 14.04 -10.57 -8.35
CA TRP A 191 14.35 -9.56 -7.36
C TRP A 191 15.03 -8.34 -7.97
N GLN A 192 15.93 -8.56 -8.95
CA GLN A 192 16.61 -7.49 -9.70
C GLN A 192 15.61 -6.64 -10.48
N TRP A 193 14.62 -7.29 -11.11
CA TRP A 193 13.61 -6.62 -11.92
C TRP A 193 12.59 -5.87 -11.04
N LEU A 194 12.15 -6.46 -9.93
CA LEU A 194 11.25 -5.81 -8.99
C LEU A 194 11.85 -4.50 -8.45
N CYS A 195 13.09 -4.55 -7.96
CA CYS A 195 13.76 -3.36 -7.43
C CYS A 195 13.89 -2.26 -8.50
N ALA A 196 14.25 -2.65 -9.72
CA ALA A 196 14.39 -1.71 -10.83
C ALA A 196 13.07 -1.05 -11.26
N ASN A 197 12.01 -1.85 -11.40
CA ASN A 197 10.68 -1.35 -11.73
C ASN A 197 10.19 -0.37 -10.66
N ILE A 198 10.38 -0.71 -9.38
CA ILE A 198 9.99 0.17 -8.27
C ILE A 198 10.80 1.46 -8.27
N LEU A 199 12.12 1.38 -8.46
CA LEU A 199 12.96 2.56 -8.58
C LEU A 199 12.48 3.46 -9.74
N HIS A 200 12.20 2.89 -10.90
CA HIS A 200 11.67 3.62 -12.06
C HIS A 200 10.33 4.30 -11.75
N ASN A 201 9.37 3.53 -11.25
CA ASN A 201 7.98 3.97 -11.08
C ASN A 201 7.77 4.92 -9.90
N GLN A 202 8.59 4.81 -8.83
CA GLN A 202 8.38 5.58 -7.59
C GLN A 202 9.27 6.81 -7.45
N GLY A 203 10.42 6.88 -8.15
CA GLY A 203 11.41 7.95 -7.93
C GLY A 203 10.82 9.37 -8.04
N LYS A 204 10.12 9.66 -9.15
CA LYS A 204 9.49 10.98 -9.36
C LYS A 204 8.40 11.30 -8.33
N LYS A 205 7.59 10.30 -7.95
CA LYS A 205 6.54 10.46 -6.93
C LYS A 205 7.16 10.81 -5.58
N ILE A 206 8.24 10.12 -5.21
CA ILE A 206 8.94 10.33 -3.94
C ILE A 206 9.60 11.71 -3.86
N VAL A 207 10.18 12.21 -4.95
CA VAL A 207 10.72 13.59 -4.97
C VAL A 207 9.64 14.60 -4.59
N CYS A 208 8.48 14.54 -5.23
CA CYS A 208 7.36 15.44 -4.92
C CYS A 208 6.91 15.28 -3.46
N LEU A 209 6.76 14.03 -2.99
CA LEU A 209 6.32 13.75 -1.62
C LEU A 209 7.30 14.23 -0.55
N ILE A 210 8.61 14.15 -0.77
CA ILE A 210 9.61 14.68 0.18
C ILE A 210 9.50 16.20 0.31
N GLU A 211 9.23 16.89 -0.79
CA GLU A 211 9.09 18.36 -0.80
C GLU A 211 7.78 18.83 -0.15
N GLU A 212 6.70 18.10 -0.41
CA GLU A 212 5.36 18.47 0.04
C GLU A 212 5.03 17.95 1.45
N MET A 213 5.60 16.80 1.82
CA MET A 213 5.29 16.07 3.04
C MET A 213 6.60 15.63 3.72
N PRO A 214 7.19 16.47 4.59
CA PRO A 214 8.50 16.22 5.21
C PRO A 214 8.61 14.88 5.96
N VAL A 215 7.49 14.34 6.43
CA VAL A 215 7.40 13.01 7.05
C VAL A 215 7.90 11.90 6.10
N THR A 216 7.70 12.02 4.79
CA THR A 216 8.23 11.08 3.79
C THR A 216 9.75 10.98 3.90
N GLY A 217 10.44 12.13 3.93
CA GLY A 217 11.90 12.17 4.06
C GLY A 217 12.37 11.62 5.41
N ALA A 218 11.65 11.92 6.50
CA ALA A 218 11.96 11.39 7.82
C ALA A 218 11.82 9.85 7.88
N TYR A 219 10.78 9.30 7.25
CA TYR A 219 10.57 7.85 7.15
C TYR A 219 11.65 7.18 6.31
N LEU A 220 11.95 7.72 5.12
CA LEU A 220 12.97 7.15 4.23
C LEU A 220 14.39 7.23 4.80
N ARG A 221 14.70 8.26 5.61
CA ARG A 221 15.99 8.39 6.30
C ARG A 221 16.31 7.18 7.16
N GLN A 222 15.31 6.55 7.76
CA GLN A 222 15.50 5.34 8.59
C GLN A 222 15.93 4.13 7.77
N LYS A 223 15.70 4.15 6.45
CA LYS A 223 15.96 3.08 5.49
C LYS A 223 17.05 3.47 4.48
N LYS A 224 17.77 4.57 4.76
CA LYS A 224 18.70 5.22 3.82
C LYS A 224 19.81 4.29 3.33
N GLU A 225 20.41 3.51 4.23
CA GLU A 225 21.55 2.65 3.87
C GLU A 225 21.14 1.50 2.94
N VAL A 226 19.96 0.91 3.18
CA VAL A 226 19.39 -0.12 2.32
C VAL A 226 19.02 0.46 0.96
N LEU A 227 18.34 1.61 0.96
CA LEU A 227 17.98 2.32 -0.27
C LEU A 227 19.22 2.68 -1.09
N LYS A 228 20.27 3.20 -0.43
CA LYS A 228 21.55 3.49 -1.09
C LYS A 228 22.15 2.24 -1.72
N SER A 229 22.17 1.13 -0.99
CA SER A 229 22.71 -0.14 -1.49
C SER A 229 21.93 -0.65 -2.71
N MET A 230 20.60 -0.51 -2.69
CA MET A 230 19.73 -0.85 -3.82
C MET A 230 19.98 0.02 -5.06
N ILE A 231 20.20 1.32 -4.86
CA ILE A 231 20.52 2.26 -5.96
C ILE A 231 21.92 1.99 -6.52
N ASP A 232 22.92 1.75 -5.66
CA ASP A 232 24.28 1.44 -6.09
C ASP A 232 24.30 0.14 -6.92
N TRP A 233 23.56 -0.88 -6.47
CA TRP A 233 23.38 -2.12 -7.22
C TRP A 233 22.73 -1.87 -8.59
N ALA A 234 21.67 -1.05 -8.66
CA ALA A 234 20.98 -0.74 -9.91
C ALA A 234 21.89 0.04 -10.88
N GLU A 235 22.75 0.94 -10.39
CA GLU A 235 23.76 1.65 -11.19
C GLU A 235 24.78 0.69 -11.81
N GLU A 236 25.31 -0.26 -11.03
CA GLU A 236 26.25 -1.26 -11.52
C GLU A 236 25.66 -2.15 -12.64
N HIS A 237 24.33 -2.31 -12.64
CA HIS A 237 23.60 -3.21 -13.55
C HIS A 237 22.71 -2.48 -14.56
N ILE A 238 22.87 -1.16 -14.72
CA ILE A 238 22.00 -0.31 -15.55
C ILE A 238 21.93 -0.75 -17.02
N GLY A 239 22.96 -1.42 -17.52
CA GLY A 239 22.99 -1.96 -18.89
C GLY A 239 22.26 -3.30 -19.08
N SER A 240 21.86 -3.97 -17.99
CA SER A 240 21.23 -5.29 -17.98
C SER A 240 19.86 -5.34 -17.31
N VAL A 241 19.56 -4.33 -16.50
CA VAL A 241 18.32 -4.23 -15.75
C VAL A 241 17.26 -3.53 -16.61
N ARG A 242 16.08 -4.12 -16.68
CA ARG A 242 14.96 -3.57 -17.44
C ARG A 242 14.35 -2.39 -16.69
N ASP A 243 13.85 -1.41 -17.44
CA ASP A 243 13.05 -0.27 -16.95
C ASP A 243 13.76 0.76 -16.06
N PHE A 244 14.99 0.53 -15.58
CA PHE A 244 15.77 1.55 -14.85
C PHE A 244 16.75 2.30 -15.76
N SER A 245 16.63 3.63 -15.81
CA SER A 245 17.42 4.50 -16.71
C SER A 245 18.45 5.37 -15.97
N ALA A 246 19.36 5.99 -16.73
CA ALA A 246 20.34 6.93 -16.16
C ALA A 246 19.64 8.16 -15.55
N GLU A 247 18.51 8.57 -16.13
CA GLU A 247 17.66 9.62 -15.60
C GLU A 247 17.06 9.24 -14.24
N ASP A 248 16.63 7.99 -14.08
CA ASP A 248 16.11 7.49 -12.80
C ASP A 248 17.21 7.50 -11.73
N LEU A 249 18.44 7.11 -12.08
CA LEU A 249 19.59 7.19 -11.18
C LEU A 249 19.82 8.61 -10.66
N VAL A 250 19.75 9.63 -11.52
CA VAL A 250 19.88 11.03 -11.09
C VAL A 250 18.81 11.39 -10.07
N VAL A 251 17.55 11.04 -10.33
CA VAL A 251 16.41 11.28 -9.42
C VAL A 251 16.68 10.65 -8.05
N TRP A 252 17.14 9.40 -8.01
CA TRP A 252 17.41 8.71 -6.75
C TRP A 252 18.62 9.26 -5.99
N ARG A 253 19.65 9.74 -6.69
CA ARG A 253 20.77 10.44 -6.05
C ARG A 253 20.32 11.76 -5.42
N GLU A 254 19.40 12.48 -6.05
CA GLU A 254 18.79 13.68 -5.45
C GLU A 254 17.96 13.34 -4.21
N ILE A 255 17.17 12.25 -4.24
CA ILE A 255 16.43 11.76 -3.08
C ILE A 255 17.39 11.47 -1.91
N LEU A 256 18.47 10.71 -2.16
CA LEU A 256 19.47 10.38 -1.13
C LEU A 256 20.17 11.60 -0.51
N ALA A 257 20.29 12.69 -1.27
CA ALA A 257 20.85 13.95 -0.78
C ALA A 257 19.86 14.74 0.09
N LYS A 258 18.54 14.59 -0.15
CA LYS A 258 17.48 15.26 0.61
C LYS A 258 17.13 14.54 1.92
N ILE A 259 17.33 13.21 1.99
CA ILE A 259 17.01 12.40 3.18
C ILE A 259 18.20 12.21 4.10
#